data_AF-A0A9W9WCN0-F1
#
_entry.id   AF-A0A9W9WCN0-F1
#
_cell.length_a   1.000
_cell.length_b   1.000
_cell.length_c   1.000
_cell.angle_alpha   90.00
_cell.angle_beta   90.00
_cell.angle_gamma   90.00
#
_symmetry.space_group_name_H-M   'P 1'
#
loop_
_entity.id
_entity.type
_entity.pdbx_description
1 polymer ?
#
loop_
_entity_poly.entity_id
_entity_poly.type
_entity_poly.pdbx_seq_one_letter_code
_entity_poly.pdbx_strand_id
1 'polypeptide(L)'
;MEESIGYLEFLFARSAIATAARAANLPSTIDLVCTTYKSEKRDGSPPAVLQEECLHGHRLGFNGKQCIHPSQVSVANDTFGPQEEETTWAVRCAIADDKAAAAGAELGLWMVR
;
A
#
# COMPACT_ATOMS: atom_id res chain seq x y z
N MET A 1 -22.91 13.02 -7.05
CA MET A 1 -22.58 11.80 -6.29
C MET A 1 -22.31 10.66 -7.27
N GLU A 2 -21.34 10.86 -8.18
CA GLU A 2 -21.17 9.99 -9.35
C GLU A 2 -19.69 9.88 -9.74
N GLU A 3 -18.81 9.69 -8.76
CA GLU A 3 -17.37 9.55 -8.98
C GLU A 3 -16.74 8.46 -8.10
N SER A 4 -17.31 7.24 -8.08
CA SER A 4 -16.65 6.11 -7.40
C SER A 4 -16.80 4.76 -8.10
N ILE A 5 -17.41 4.74 -9.29
CA ILE A 5 -17.80 3.48 -9.96
C ILE A 5 -16.65 2.90 -10.82
N GLY A 6 -15.61 3.68 -11.14
CA GLY A 6 -14.54 3.31 -12.08
C GLY A 6 -13.43 2.38 -11.56
N TYR A 7 -13.63 1.69 -10.44
CA TYR A 7 -12.64 0.68 -9.98
C TYR A 7 -13.23 -0.71 -9.74
N LEU A 8 -14.56 -0.86 -9.84
CA LEU A 8 -15.22 -2.13 -9.62
C LEU A 8 -14.92 -3.12 -10.74
N GLU A 9 -14.76 -2.62 -11.97
CA GLU A 9 -14.46 -3.44 -13.15
C GLU A 9 -13.13 -4.21 -13.01
N PHE A 10 -12.17 -3.66 -12.26
CA PHE A 10 -10.87 -4.29 -12.01
C PHE A 10 -10.76 -4.93 -10.62
N LEU A 11 -11.79 -4.82 -9.77
CA LEU A 11 -11.71 -5.25 -8.39
C LEU A 11 -11.35 -6.74 -8.27
N PHE A 12 -12.05 -7.61 -9.02
CA PHE A 12 -11.78 -9.04 -8.99
C PHE A 12 -10.34 -9.36 -9.42
N ALA A 13 -9.90 -8.79 -10.55
CA ALA A 13 -8.58 -9.04 -11.10
C ALA A 13 -7.47 -8.54 -10.15
N ARG A 14 -7.60 -7.32 -9.62
CA ARG A 14 -6.63 -6.72 -8.68
C ARG A 14 -6.53 -7.51 -7.39
N SER A 15 -7.67 -7.90 -6.81
CA SER A 15 -7.71 -8.74 -5.61
C SER A 15 -7.06 -10.11 -5.83
N ALA A 16 -7.38 -10.78 -6.95
CA ALA A 16 -6.79 -12.08 -7.27
C ALA A 16 -5.27 -12.02 -7.42
N ILE A 17 -4.75 -10.97 -8.07
CA ILE A 17 -3.31 -10.73 -8.20
C ILE A 17 -2.67 -10.49 -6.83
N ALA A 18 -3.24 -9.60 -6.02
CA ALA A 18 -2.68 -9.30 -4.72
C ALA A 18 -2.65 -10.52 -3.79
N THR A 19 -3.73 -11.30 -3.76
CA THR A 19 -3.80 -12.56 -3.01
C THR A 19 -2.76 -13.57 -3.51
N ALA A 20 -2.68 -13.81 -4.82
CA ALA A 20 -1.73 -14.77 -5.39
C ALA A 20 -0.28 -14.36 -5.14
N ALA A 21 0.06 -13.08 -5.31
CA ALA A 21 1.40 -12.56 -5.07
C ALA A 21 1.83 -12.72 -3.61
N ARG A 22 0.93 -12.47 -2.66
CA ARG A 22 1.20 -12.72 -1.23
C ARG A 22 1.34 -14.20 -0.91
N ALA A 23 0.48 -15.05 -1.45
CA ALA A 23 0.58 -16.50 -1.25
C ALA A 23 1.91 -17.06 -1.81
N ALA A 24 2.43 -16.48 -2.88
CA ALA A 24 3.71 -16.86 -3.48
C ALA A 24 4.93 -16.14 -2.87
N ASN A 25 4.75 -15.33 -1.80
CA ASN A 25 5.81 -14.53 -1.18
C ASN A 25 6.60 -13.65 -2.16
N LEU A 26 5.92 -13.06 -3.14
CA LEU A 26 6.57 -12.13 -4.06
C LEU A 26 6.94 -10.82 -3.33
N PRO A 27 8.15 -10.29 -3.54
CA PRO A 27 8.61 -9.08 -2.86
C PRO A 27 7.88 -7.81 -3.35
N SER A 28 7.37 -7.83 -4.58
CA SER A 28 6.74 -6.66 -5.22
C SER A 28 5.43 -7.04 -5.89
N THR A 29 4.37 -6.33 -5.50
CA THR A 29 3.02 -6.44 -6.06
C THR A 29 2.60 -5.03 -6.48
N ILE A 30 2.65 -4.77 -7.78
CA ILE A 30 2.52 -3.42 -8.34
C ILE A 30 1.15 -3.22 -8.99
N ASP A 31 0.49 -2.13 -8.65
CA ASP A 31 -0.84 -1.78 -9.16
C ASP A 31 -0.80 -1.11 -10.55
N LEU A 32 -1.97 -0.92 -11.14
CA LEU A 32 -2.18 -0.31 -12.46
C LEU A 32 -1.73 1.16 -12.54
N VAL A 33 -1.56 1.68 -13.75
CA VAL A 33 -1.28 3.11 -13.99
C VAL A 33 -2.49 3.98 -13.66
N CYS A 34 -2.26 5.20 -13.16
CA CYS A 34 -3.27 6.24 -13.16
C CYS A 34 -3.12 7.05 -14.46
N THR A 35 -4.07 6.91 -15.38
CA THR A 35 -4.03 7.61 -16.68
C THR A 35 -4.39 9.08 -16.55
N THR A 36 -5.10 9.47 -15.49
CA THR A 36 -5.39 10.86 -15.17
C THR A 36 -4.17 11.47 -14.49
N TYR A 37 -3.21 11.95 -15.30
CA TYR A 37 -1.98 12.57 -14.79
C TYR A 37 -1.99 14.10 -14.89
N LYS A 38 -2.81 14.66 -15.79
CA LYS A 38 -2.96 16.11 -15.94
C LYS A 38 -3.89 16.62 -14.85
N SER A 39 -3.38 17.51 -14.02
CA SER A 39 -4.18 18.22 -13.04
C SER A 39 -4.81 19.46 -13.68
N GLU A 40 -6.03 19.80 -13.27
CA GLU A 40 -6.65 21.08 -13.61
C GLU A 40 -5.95 22.26 -12.90
N LYS A 41 -5.17 21.96 -11.85
CA LYS A 41 -4.41 22.96 -11.11
C LYS A 41 -3.15 23.35 -11.89
N ARG A 42 -2.93 24.66 -12.02
CA ARG A 42 -1.74 25.24 -12.69
C ARG A 42 -0.41 24.99 -11.98
N ASP A 43 -0.46 24.55 -10.72
CA ASP A 43 0.69 24.27 -9.86
C ASP A 43 1.45 22.98 -10.22
N GLY A 44 0.88 22.14 -11.10
CA GLY A 44 1.53 20.88 -11.51
C GLY A 44 1.45 19.76 -10.46
N SER A 45 0.76 20.00 -9.33
CA SER A 45 0.41 18.96 -8.36
C SER A 45 -0.46 17.87 -9.01
N PRO A 46 -0.29 16.59 -8.65
CA PRO A 46 -1.08 15.50 -9.23
C PRO A 46 -2.58 15.63 -8.89
N PRO A 47 -3.46 15.06 -9.72
CA PRO A 47 -4.89 15.12 -9.48
C PRO A 47 -5.27 14.26 -8.26
N ALA A 48 -6.34 14.65 -7.55
CA ALA A 48 -6.78 13.99 -6.32
C ALA A 48 -7.09 12.49 -6.50
N VAL A 49 -7.58 12.12 -7.69
CA VAL A 49 -7.86 10.74 -8.08
C VAL A 49 -6.65 9.81 -7.92
N LEU A 50 -5.41 10.32 -8.10
CA LEU A 50 -4.21 9.52 -7.93
C LEU A 50 -4.08 9.02 -6.48
N GLN A 51 -4.34 9.89 -5.50
CA GLN A 51 -4.23 9.53 -4.09
C GLN A 51 -5.29 8.50 -3.71
N GLU A 52 -6.52 8.66 -4.19
CA GLU A 52 -7.61 7.70 -3.97
C GLU A 52 -7.28 6.33 -4.57
N GLU A 53 -6.72 6.29 -5.79
CA GLU A 53 -6.26 5.06 -6.43
C GLU A 53 -5.16 4.37 -5.63
N CYS A 54 -4.13 5.12 -5.21
CA CYS A 54 -3.03 4.59 -4.42
C CYS A 54 -3.55 4.00 -3.11
N LEU A 55 -4.44 4.71 -2.40
CA LEU A 55 -5.03 4.23 -1.15
C LEU A 55 -5.87 2.97 -1.37
N HIS A 56 -6.65 2.90 -2.45
CA HIS A 56 -7.42 1.71 -2.78
C HIS A 56 -6.52 0.51 -3.09
N GLY A 57 -5.47 0.71 -3.89
CA GLY A 57 -4.47 -0.34 -4.17
C GLY A 57 -3.75 -0.80 -2.92
N HIS A 58 -3.33 0.12 -2.06
CA HIS A 58 -2.66 -0.21 -0.80
C HIS A 58 -3.55 -1.09 0.10
N ARG A 59 -4.85 -0.77 0.21
CA ARG A 59 -5.83 -1.59 0.97
C ARG A 59 -6.04 -3.00 0.39
N LEU A 60 -5.86 -3.19 -0.91
CA LEU A 60 -5.92 -4.51 -1.54
C LEU A 60 -4.65 -5.34 -1.33
N GLY A 61 -3.57 -4.74 -0.81
CA GLY A 61 -2.31 -5.43 -0.50
C GLY A 61 -1.18 -5.19 -1.51
N PHE A 62 -1.37 -4.29 -2.47
CA PHE A 62 -0.29 -3.79 -3.32
C PHE A 62 0.71 -2.97 -2.51
N ASN A 63 1.99 -3.02 -2.89
CA ASN A 63 3.09 -2.28 -2.26
C ASN A 63 3.78 -1.31 -3.22
N GLY A 64 3.11 -0.95 -4.31
CA GLY A 64 3.56 0.05 -5.26
C GLY A 64 2.56 0.25 -6.40
N LYS A 65 2.84 1.25 -7.25
CA LYS A 65 2.02 1.59 -8.42
C LYS A 65 2.91 2.04 -9.58
N GLN A 66 2.50 1.72 -10.80
CA GLN A 66 3.18 2.19 -12.02
C GLN A 66 2.96 3.69 -12.20
N CYS A 67 4.04 4.47 -12.20
CA CYS A 67 4.02 5.92 -12.44
C CYS A 67 4.34 6.22 -13.91
N ILE A 68 3.52 7.06 -14.54
CA ILE A 68 3.70 7.52 -15.94
C ILE A 68 4.09 9.00 -16.03
N HIS A 69 4.07 9.71 -14.91
CA HIS A 69 4.47 11.11 -14.83
C HIS A 69 5.23 11.40 -13.52
N PRO A 70 6.29 12.24 -13.52
CA PRO A 70 7.10 12.51 -12.33
C PRO A 70 6.31 13.04 -11.12
N SER A 71 5.25 13.82 -11.34
CA SER A 71 4.40 14.33 -10.26
C SER A 71 3.67 13.24 -9.47
N GLN A 72 3.59 12.01 -9.98
CA GLN A 72 2.93 10.89 -9.32
C GLN A 72 3.83 10.21 -8.26
N VAL A 73 5.16 10.37 -8.37
CA VAL A 73 6.13 9.62 -7.59
C VAL A 73 6.01 9.90 -6.09
N SER A 74 5.89 11.18 -5.70
CA SER A 74 5.73 11.54 -4.28
C SER A 74 4.49 10.88 -3.69
N VAL A 75 3.34 11.03 -4.33
CA VAL A 75 2.07 10.47 -3.83
C VAL A 75 2.10 8.95 -3.74
N ALA A 76 2.72 8.27 -4.72
CA ALA A 76 2.90 6.83 -4.66
C ALA A 76 3.80 6.42 -3.50
N ASN A 77 4.96 7.06 -3.33
CA ASN A 77 5.89 6.77 -2.24
C ASN A 77 5.26 7.05 -0.86
N ASP A 78 4.55 8.16 -0.71
CA ASP A 78 3.89 8.54 0.55
C ASP A 78 2.80 7.54 0.93
N THR A 79 2.13 6.92 -0.07
CA THR A 79 1.04 5.97 0.17
C THR A 79 1.53 4.53 0.39
N PHE A 80 2.50 4.07 -0.39
CA PHE A 80 2.99 2.69 -0.33
C PHE A 80 4.24 2.51 0.54
N GLY A 81 4.85 3.61 0.97
CA GLY A 81 5.96 3.64 1.89
C GLY A 81 5.52 3.37 3.33
N PRO A 82 6.45 2.89 4.19
CA PRO A 82 6.15 2.63 5.59
C PRO A 82 5.83 3.94 6.32
N GLN A 83 4.73 3.96 7.07
CA GLN A 83 4.42 5.10 7.92
C GLN A 83 5.25 5.07 9.21
N GLU A 84 5.51 6.23 9.80
CA GLU A 84 6.32 6.34 11.03
C GLU A 84 5.69 5.56 12.18
N GLU A 85 4.36 5.60 12.32
CA GLU A 85 3.63 4.88 13.35
C GLU A 85 3.72 3.35 13.16
N GLU A 86 3.54 2.87 11.93
CA GLU A 86 3.66 1.45 11.58
C GLU A 86 5.07 0.94 11.82
N THR A 87 6.08 1.74 11.46
CA THR A 87 7.49 1.42 11.70
C THR A 87 7.79 1.35 13.19
N THR A 88 7.33 2.34 13.96
CA THR A 88 7.51 2.37 15.42
C THR A 88 6.85 1.18 16.09
N TRP A 89 5.64 0.81 15.66
CA TRP A 89 4.96 -0.38 16.15
C TRP A 89 5.73 -1.66 15.80
N ALA A 90 6.14 -1.84 14.56
CA ALA A 90 6.89 -3.02 14.12
C ALA A 90 8.21 -3.19 14.90
N VAL A 91 8.94 -2.09 15.15
CA VAL A 91 10.16 -2.09 15.97
C VAL A 91 9.87 -2.53 17.40
N ARG A 92 8.78 -2.02 18.02
CA ARG A 92 8.39 -2.45 19.37
C ARG A 92 8.05 -3.93 19.42
N CYS A 93 7.37 -4.45 18.41
CA CYS A 93 7.04 -5.87 18.31
C CYS A 93 8.30 -6.74 18.20
N ALA A 94 9.25 -6.37 17.35
CA ALA A 94 10.52 -7.08 17.21
C ALA A 94 11.31 -7.12 18.53
N ILE A 95 11.41 -5.98 19.23
CA ILE A 95 12.09 -5.91 20.53
C ILE A 95 11.38 -6.78 21.59
N ALA A 96 10.05 -6.82 21.57
CA ALA A 96 9.29 -7.64 22.51
C ALA A 96 9.49 -9.13 22.25
N ASP A 97 9.54 -9.54 20.98
CA ASP A 97 9.80 -10.91 20.55
C ASP A 97 11.20 -11.37 20.97
N ASP A 98 12.23 -10.54 20.71
CA ASP A 98 13.62 -10.81 21.13
C ASP A 98 13.73 -11.02 22.65
N LYS A 99 13.00 -10.22 23.45
CA LYS A 99 12.97 -10.36 24.92
C LYS A 99 12.27 -11.63 25.37
N ALA A 100 11.17 -12.00 24.73
CA ALA A 100 10.42 -13.22 25.05
C ALA A 100 11.26 -14.48 24.74
N ALA A 101 11.94 -14.49 23.59
CA ALA A 101 12.88 -15.55 23.22
C ALA A 101 14.02 -15.68 24.23
N ALA A 102 14.62 -14.57 24.68
CA ALA A 102 15.67 -14.58 25.70
C ALA A 102 15.19 -15.07 27.08
N ALA A 103 13.92 -14.86 27.41
CA ALA A 103 13.31 -15.31 28.66
C ALA A 103 12.84 -16.78 28.61
N GLY A 104 13.03 -17.49 27.49
CA GLY A 104 12.55 -18.86 27.30
C GLY A 104 11.02 -18.97 27.24
N ALA A 105 10.32 -17.85 27.03
CA ALA A 105 8.88 -17.78 26.89
C ALA A 105 8.54 -17.70 25.40
N GLU A 106 8.71 -18.82 24.68
CA GLU A 106 8.27 -18.99 23.28
C GLU A 106 6.73 -19.13 23.21
N LEU A 107 6.00 -18.19 23.81
CA LEU A 107 4.57 -18.07 23.61
C LEU A 107 4.38 -17.29 22.32
N GLY A 108 4.31 -18.01 21.21
CA GLY A 108 4.10 -17.48 19.86
C GLY A 108 3.18 -16.25 19.89
N LEU A 109 3.75 -15.11 19.52
CA LEU A 109 3.12 -13.81 19.60
C LEU A 109 1.96 -13.73 18.59
N TRP A 110 0.74 -14.09 19.02
CA TRP A 110 -0.45 -13.88 18.21
C TRP A 110 -0.93 -12.43 18.41
N MET A 111 -0.48 -11.52 17.55
CA MET A 111 -0.95 -10.12 17.53
C MET A 111 -2.06 -9.92 16.50
N VAL A 112 -3.12 -9.24 16.93
CA VAL A 112 -4.17 -8.65 16.08
C VAL A 112 -3.98 -7.14 16.11
N ARG A 113 -4.20 -6.49 14.96
CA ARG A 113 -4.12 -5.04 14.75
C ARG A 113 -5.19 -4.30 15.55
#